data_AF-A0A383EZT2-F1
#
_entry.id   AF-A0A383EZT2-F1
#
_cell.length_a   1.000
_cell.length_b   1.000
_cell.length_c   1.000
_cell.angle_alpha   90.00
_cell.angle_beta   90.00
_cell.angle_gamma   90.00
#
_symmetry.space_group_name_H-M   'P 1'
#
loop_
_entity.id
_entity.type
_entity.pdbx_description
1 polymer ?
#
loop_
_entity_poly.entity_id
_entity_poly.type
_entity_poly.pdbx_seq_one_letter_code
_entity_poly.pdbx_strand_id
1 'polypeptide(L)'
;MSRFLQEIITDENLVWDKSLGNKPENFIVRLASKTIDELKRNRKELKNLDKSNLPELKNEINELKITKILHGVGLVIIDSKCFTDFSDEEVIEIYKNICKTLGTLLTQNIKNEKLVKVQYEEKSMQHGGRYHQSKEGGSFHTDSPHWEQVPDFVGMHCINPAKKGGESKF
;
A
#
# COMPACT_ATOMS: atom_id res chain seq x y z
N MET A 1 4.74 33.23 -0.04
CA MET A 1 4.20 31.86 -0.07
C MET A 1 2.72 31.98 -0.41
N SER A 2 2.16 31.19 -1.34
CA SER A 2 0.74 31.31 -1.68
C SER A 2 -0.12 30.89 -0.48
N ARG A 3 -1.28 31.52 -0.31
CA ARG A 3 -2.23 31.17 0.76
C ARG A 3 -2.57 29.68 0.80
N PHE A 4 -2.73 29.08 -0.38
CA PHE A 4 -2.98 27.65 -0.55
C PHE A 4 -1.83 26.77 -0.03
N LEU A 5 -0.58 27.14 -0.32
CA LEU A 5 0.57 26.42 0.23
C LEU A 5 0.65 26.56 1.75
N GLN A 6 0.33 27.75 2.29
CA GLN A 6 0.29 27.99 3.73
C GLN A 6 -0.76 27.10 4.41
N GLU A 7 -1.95 26.98 3.83
CA GLU A 7 -3.03 26.11 4.31
C GLU A 7 -2.58 24.64 4.34
N ILE A 8 -1.96 24.15 3.25
CA ILE A 8 -1.43 22.77 3.18
C ILE A 8 -0.35 22.52 4.23
N ILE A 9 0.65 23.41 4.37
CA ILE A 9 1.77 23.17 5.31
C ILE A 9 1.38 23.31 6.78
N THR A 10 0.17 23.78 7.08
CA THR A 10 -0.37 23.85 8.45
C THR A 10 -1.40 22.78 8.74
N ASP A 11 -1.86 22.04 7.72
CA ASP A 11 -2.81 20.95 7.89
C ASP A 11 -2.07 19.69 8.38
N GLU A 12 -2.35 19.29 9.61
CA GLU A 12 -1.75 18.11 10.25
C GLU A 12 -2.07 16.78 9.54
N ASN A 13 -3.09 16.75 8.67
CA ASN A 13 -3.43 15.59 7.85
C ASN A 13 -2.67 15.59 6.51
N LEU A 14 -2.18 16.74 6.05
CA LEU A 14 -1.47 16.87 4.77
C LEU A 14 0.05 16.99 4.94
N VAL A 15 0.53 17.27 6.16
CA VAL A 15 1.96 17.39 6.46
C VAL A 15 2.46 16.17 7.21
N TRP A 16 3.30 15.40 6.53
CA TRP A 16 4.04 14.31 7.16
C TRP A 16 5.33 14.84 7.76
N ASP A 17 5.27 15.17 9.05
CA ASP A 17 6.47 15.47 9.83
C ASP A 17 6.93 14.24 10.64
N LYS A 18 8.00 14.40 11.41
CA LYS A 18 8.54 13.33 12.25
C LYS A 18 7.61 12.92 13.41
N SER A 19 6.56 13.70 13.68
CA SER A 19 5.64 13.43 14.78
C SER A 19 4.55 12.41 14.42
N LEU A 20 4.29 12.17 13.12
CA LEU A 20 3.31 11.17 12.68
C LEU A 20 3.63 9.79 13.26
N GLY A 21 4.90 9.40 13.30
CA GLY A 21 5.36 8.15 13.91
C GLY A 21 5.03 8.00 15.40
N ASN A 22 4.74 9.09 16.11
CA ASN A 22 4.32 9.05 17.51
C ASN A 22 2.82 8.74 17.69
N LYS A 23 2.04 8.74 16.60
CA LYS A 23 0.59 8.48 16.57
C LYS A 23 0.25 7.32 15.62
N PRO A 24 0.79 6.10 15.85
CA PRO A 24 0.57 4.95 14.96
C PRO A 24 -0.91 4.63 14.74
N GLU A 25 -1.79 4.92 15.70
CA GLU A 25 -3.25 4.76 15.58
C GLU A 25 -3.89 5.54 14.41
N ASN A 26 -3.20 6.56 13.89
CA ASN A 26 -3.67 7.33 12.76
C ASN A 26 -3.58 6.56 11.44
N PHE A 27 -2.60 5.66 11.29
CA PHE A 27 -2.33 4.96 10.02
C PHE A 27 -2.19 3.44 10.15
N ILE A 28 -1.84 2.89 11.31
CA ILE A 28 -1.78 1.45 11.58
C ILE A 28 -3.16 0.96 12.01
N VAL A 29 -3.68 -0.05 11.31
CA VAL A 29 -4.98 -0.65 11.57
C VAL A 29 -4.90 -2.18 11.58
N ARG A 30 -5.86 -2.80 12.26
CA ARG A 30 -6.15 -4.24 12.14
C ARG A 30 -7.53 -4.40 11.56
N LEU A 31 -7.69 -5.33 10.62
CA LEU A 31 -9.00 -5.64 10.08
C LEU A 31 -9.91 -6.23 11.17
N ALA A 32 -11.19 -5.88 11.10
CA ALA A 32 -12.21 -6.35 12.02
C ALA A 32 -12.34 -7.87 11.97
N SER A 33 -12.72 -8.48 13.11
CA SER A 33 -12.91 -9.94 13.21
C SER A 33 -13.88 -10.46 12.16
N LYS A 34 -14.99 -9.76 11.91
CA LYS A 34 -15.98 -10.13 10.87
C LYS A 34 -15.37 -10.24 9.47
N THR A 35 -14.41 -9.36 9.14
CA THR A 35 -13.69 -9.38 7.87
C THR A 35 -12.72 -10.55 7.82
N ILE A 36 -11.96 -10.78 8.90
CA ILE A 36 -11.08 -11.95 9.01
C ILE A 36 -11.87 -13.26 8.91
N ASP A 37 -13.05 -13.34 9.53
CA ASP A 37 -13.93 -14.50 9.48
C ASP A 37 -14.55 -14.71 8.09
N GLU A 38 -14.88 -13.63 7.37
CA GLU A 38 -15.25 -13.70 5.95
C GLU A 38 -14.10 -14.25 5.09
N LEU A 39 -12.89 -13.73 5.25
CA LEU A 39 -11.71 -14.21 4.53
C LEU A 39 -11.45 -15.70 4.80
N LYS A 40 -11.60 -16.14 6.06
CA LYS A 40 -11.47 -17.56 6.45
C LYS A 40 -12.53 -18.44 5.80
N ARG A 41 -13.80 -18.03 5.80
CA ARG A 41 -14.90 -18.78 5.17
C ARG A 41 -14.73 -18.92 3.65
N ASN A 42 -14.14 -17.90 3.00
CA ASN A 42 -13.99 -17.84 1.55
C ASN A 42 -12.57 -18.15 1.04
N ARG A 43 -11.71 -18.81 1.85
CA ARG A 43 -10.30 -19.11 1.50
C ARG A 43 -10.11 -19.68 0.08
N LYS A 44 -10.96 -20.63 -0.30
CA LYS A 44 -10.90 -21.30 -1.62
C LYS A 44 -11.14 -20.35 -2.78
N GLU A 45 -11.87 -19.26 -2.54
CA GLU A 45 -12.29 -18.29 -3.56
C GLU A 45 -11.37 -17.08 -3.63
N LEU A 46 -10.44 -16.89 -2.69
CA LEU A 46 -9.49 -15.77 -2.68
C LEU A 46 -8.72 -15.61 -3.99
N LYS A 47 -8.35 -16.74 -4.61
CA LYS A 47 -7.60 -16.80 -5.89
C LYS A 47 -8.43 -16.37 -7.10
N ASN A 48 -9.76 -16.40 -7.01
CA ASN A 48 -10.63 -16.04 -8.11
C ASN A 48 -11.19 -14.63 -7.94
N LEU A 49 -10.35 -13.64 -8.24
CA LEU A 49 -10.63 -12.21 -8.05
C LEU A 49 -11.92 -11.70 -8.72
N ASP A 50 -12.44 -12.40 -9.73
CA ASP A 50 -13.68 -12.00 -10.43
C ASP A 50 -14.93 -12.66 -9.82
N LYS A 51 -14.76 -13.77 -9.10
CA LYS A 51 -15.84 -14.48 -8.41
C LYS A 51 -15.87 -14.21 -6.90
N SER A 52 -14.77 -13.73 -6.32
CA SER A 52 -14.65 -13.46 -4.89
C SER A 52 -15.62 -12.37 -4.48
N ASN A 53 -16.67 -12.76 -3.75
CA ASN A 53 -17.59 -11.83 -3.12
C ASN A 53 -17.23 -11.67 -1.64
N LEU A 54 -16.49 -10.60 -1.34
CA LEU A 54 -16.00 -10.27 0.01
C LEU A 54 -16.59 -8.93 0.48
N PRO A 55 -17.91 -8.85 0.75
CA PRO A 55 -18.55 -7.60 1.16
C PRO A 55 -17.98 -7.00 2.45
N GLU A 56 -17.62 -7.81 3.46
CA GLU A 56 -17.03 -7.26 4.69
C GLU A 56 -15.67 -6.62 4.41
N LEU A 57 -14.80 -7.31 3.66
CA LEU A 57 -13.52 -6.73 3.23
C LEU A 57 -13.75 -5.46 2.41
N LYS A 58 -14.66 -5.49 1.44
CA LYS A 58 -14.92 -4.33 0.57
C LYS A 58 -15.38 -3.12 1.36
N ASN A 59 -16.31 -3.31 2.28
CA ASN A 59 -16.85 -2.24 3.11
C ASN A 59 -15.77 -1.65 4.02
N GLU A 60 -14.99 -2.49 4.69
CA GLU A 60 -13.93 -2.04 5.59
C GLU A 60 -12.81 -1.30 4.83
N ILE A 61 -12.37 -1.81 3.67
CA ILE A 61 -11.35 -1.14 2.86
C ILE A 61 -11.87 0.20 2.31
N ASN A 62 -13.15 0.31 1.93
CA ASN A 62 -13.74 1.58 1.51
C ASN A 62 -13.84 2.59 2.66
N GLU A 63 -14.17 2.13 3.87
CA GLU A 63 -14.16 2.97 5.07
C GLU A 63 -12.75 3.49 5.36
N LEU A 64 -11.73 2.62 5.31
CA LEU A 64 -10.33 3.02 5.50
C LEU A 64 -9.86 3.98 4.40
N LYS A 65 -10.25 3.76 3.14
CA LYS A 65 -9.97 4.68 2.03
C LYS A 65 -10.48 6.08 2.33
N ILE A 66 -11.72 6.21 2.80
CA ILE A 66 -12.32 7.51 3.11
C ILE A 66 -11.67 8.13 4.35
N THR A 67 -11.63 7.38 5.46
CA THR A 67 -11.29 7.92 6.78
C THR A 67 -9.81 8.13 7.02
N LYS A 68 -8.95 7.31 6.41
CA LYS A 68 -7.50 7.32 6.65
C LYS A 68 -6.70 7.87 5.48
N ILE A 69 -7.15 7.65 4.25
CA ILE A 69 -6.41 8.09 3.05
C ILE A 69 -6.95 9.43 2.54
N LEU A 70 -8.23 9.51 2.19
CA LEU A 70 -8.79 10.72 1.55
C LEU A 70 -9.02 11.87 2.53
N HIS A 71 -9.52 11.58 3.73
CA HIS A 71 -9.78 12.58 4.79
C HIS A 71 -8.91 12.40 6.03
N GLY A 72 -7.94 11.49 5.96
CA GLY A 72 -6.97 11.25 7.03
C GLY A 72 -5.57 11.64 6.61
N VAL A 73 -4.57 10.99 7.19
CA VAL A 73 -3.14 11.28 6.96
C VAL A 73 -2.61 10.78 5.61
N GLY A 74 -3.44 10.32 4.68
CA GLY A 74 -2.98 9.83 3.37
C GLY A 74 -2.25 8.47 3.39
N LEU A 75 -2.23 7.77 4.52
CA LEU A 75 -1.50 6.51 4.72
C LEU A 75 -2.32 5.50 5.53
N VAL A 76 -2.29 4.24 5.11
CA VAL A 76 -2.79 3.09 5.86
C VAL A 76 -1.75 1.97 5.84
N ILE A 77 -1.49 1.40 6.99
CA ILE A 77 -0.72 0.18 7.20
C ILE A 77 -1.65 -0.84 7.86
N ILE A 78 -1.96 -1.92 7.15
CA ILE A 78 -2.70 -3.04 7.73
C ILE A 78 -1.69 -3.96 8.42
N ASP A 79 -1.80 -4.09 9.74
CA ASP A 79 -0.92 -4.92 10.57
C ASP A 79 -1.05 -6.40 10.18
N SER A 80 0.05 -7.00 9.73
CA SER A 80 0.09 -8.40 9.27
C SER A 80 -0.30 -9.40 10.35
N LYS A 81 -0.28 -9.01 11.63
CA LYS A 81 -0.76 -9.84 12.74
C LYS A 81 -2.23 -10.23 12.63
N CYS A 82 -3.05 -9.55 11.81
CA CYS A 82 -4.42 -10.00 11.57
C CYS A 82 -4.51 -11.17 10.57
N PHE A 83 -3.40 -11.57 9.95
CA PHE A 83 -3.34 -12.64 8.95
C PHE A 83 -2.57 -13.89 9.38
N THR A 84 -2.33 -14.09 10.69
CA THR A 84 -1.53 -15.23 11.19
C THR A 84 -2.06 -16.62 10.81
N ASP A 85 -3.34 -16.73 10.49
CA ASP A 85 -3.97 -17.99 10.10
C ASP A 85 -3.88 -18.26 8.58
N PHE A 86 -3.33 -17.34 7.78
CA PHE A 86 -3.26 -17.45 6.33
C PHE A 86 -1.85 -17.80 5.87
N SER A 87 -1.74 -18.54 4.75
CA SER A 87 -0.45 -18.74 4.09
C SER A 87 0.00 -17.47 3.35
N ASP A 88 1.29 -17.37 3.04
CA ASP A 88 1.84 -16.23 2.27
C ASP A 88 1.10 -16.05 0.93
N GLU A 89 0.75 -17.15 0.26
CA GLU A 89 -0.04 -17.09 -0.98
C GLU A 89 -1.44 -16.55 -0.73
N GLU A 90 -2.10 -16.97 0.36
CA GLU A 90 -3.42 -16.43 0.73
C GLU A 90 -3.35 -14.94 1.04
N VAL A 91 -2.30 -14.47 1.73
CA VAL A 91 -2.09 -13.04 2.02
C VAL A 91 -1.85 -12.24 0.74
N ILE A 92 -1.13 -12.77 -0.23
CA ILE A 92 -0.95 -12.13 -1.55
C ILE A 92 -2.30 -11.99 -2.27
N GLU A 93 -3.17 -13.00 -2.21
CA GLU A 93 -4.50 -12.90 -2.80
C GLU A 93 -5.41 -11.93 -2.05
N ILE A 94 -5.33 -11.87 -0.72
CA ILE A 94 -6.02 -10.86 0.09
C ILE A 94 -5.55 -9.45 -0.33
N TYR A 95 -4.24 -9.25 -0.45
CA TYR A 95 -3.67 -7.99 -0.92
C TYR A 95 -4.20 -7.57 -2.30
N LYS A 96 -4.26 -8.51 -3.26
CA LYS A 96 -4.86 -8.24 -4.58
C LYS A 96 -6.33 -7.81 -4.47
N ASN A 97 -7.12 -8.47 -3.61
CA ASN A 97 -8.53 -8.11 -3.37
C ASN A 97 -8.67 -6.72 -2.76
N ILE A 98 -7.78 -6.35 -1.83
CA ILE A 98 -7.72 -4.99 -1.26
C ILE A 98 -7.44 -3.96 -2.36
N CYS A 99 -6.41 -4.17 -3.19
CA CYS A 99 -6.09 -3.24 -4.28
C CYS A 99 -7.24 -3.08 -5.28
N LYS A 100 -7.91 -4.19 -5.63
CA LYS A 100 -9.07 -4.19 -6.55
C LYS A 100 -10.28 -3.45 -5.96
N THR A 101 -10.40 -3.44 -4.64
CA THR A 101 -11.43 -2.65 -3.93
C THR A 101 -11.10 -1.15 -3.98
N LEU A 102 -9.81 -0.79 -3.82
CA LEU A 102 -9.37 0.60 -3.86
C LEU A 102 -9.51 1.23 -5.26
N GLY A 103 -9.31 0.44 -6.32
CA GLY A 103 -9.50 0.88 -7.70
C GLY A 103 -8.97 -0.11 -8.75
N THR A 104 -8.58 0.44 -9.90
CA THR A 104 -8.06 -0.34 -11.02
C THR A 104 -6.55 -0.49 -10.92
N LEU A 105 -6.06 -1.74 -10.97
CA LEU A 105 -4.62 -2.02 -11.04
C LEU A 105 -4.03 -1.58 -12.39
N LEU A 106 -3.07 -0.66 -12.34
CA LEU A 106 -2.31 -0.18 -13.50
C LEU A 106 -1.21 -1.15 -13.91
N THR A 107 -0.89 -1.17 -15.20
CA THR A 107 0.28 -1.88 -15.73
C THR A 107 1.55 -1.17 -15.30
N GLN A 108 2.50 -1.92 -14.73
CA GLN A 108 3.74 -1.39 -14.15
C GLN A 108 4.95 -1.51 -15.10
N ASN A 109 4.87 -2.35 -16.13
CA ASN A 109 5.97 -2.54 -17.08
C ASN A 109 5.51 -3.05 -18.46
N ILE A 110 6.46 -3.15 -19.39
CA ILE A 110 6.24 -3.59 -20.77
C ILE A 110 5.72 -5.03 -20.91
N LYS A 111 5.78 -5.84 -19.83
CA LYS A 111 5.26 -7.21 -19.79
C LYS A 111 3.80 -7.26 -19.33
N ASN A 112 3.15 -6.12 -19.15
CA ASN A 112 1.78 -5.99 -18.63
C ASN A 112 1.62 -6.55 -17.20
N GLU A 113 2.70 -6.58 -16.42
CA GLU A 113 2.63 -6.98 -15.02
C GLU A 113 1.96 -5.87 -14.21
N LYS A 114 1.03 -6.26 -13.33
CA LYS A 114 0.29 -5.33 -12.44
C LYS A 114 0.87 -5.29 -11.03
N LEU A 115 1.65 -6.30 -10.66
CA LEU A 115 2.39 -6.38 -9.41
C LEU A 115 3.85 -6.64 -9.76
N VAL A 116 4.72 -5.78 -9.26
CA VAL A 116 6.18 -5.88 -9.45
C VAL A 116 6.84 -6.12 -8.11
N LYS A 117 7.93 -6.88 -8.11
CA LYS A 117 8.71 -7.13 -6.88
C LYS A 117 9.60 -5.93 -6.61
N VAL A 118 9.58 -5.48 -5.36
CA VAL A 118 10.53 -4.51 -4.82
C VAL A 118 11.56 -5.29 -4.02
N GLN A 119 12.75 -5.49 -4.59
CA GLN A 119 13.82 -6.27 -3.97
C GLN A 119 15.18 -5.84 -4.52
N TYR A 120 16.23 -6.03 -3.73
CA TYR A 120 17.58 -5.80 -4.23
C TYR A 120 17.97 -6.88 -5.26
N GLU A 121 18.26 -6.47 -6.48
CA GLU A 121 18.68 -7.34 -7.60
C GLU A 121 20.14 -7.13 -7.99
N GLU A 122 20.98 -6.67 -7.05
CA GLU A 122 22.40 -6.34 -7.30
C GLU A 122 22.61 -5.25 -8.36
N LYS A 123 21.58 -4.44 -8.61
CA LYS A 123 21.65 -3.30 -9.52
C LYS A 123 21.94 -2.01 -8.77
N SER A 124 22.66 -1.12 -9.44
CA SER A 124 22.95 0.24 -8.97
C SER A 124 22.28 1.27 -9.87
N MET A 125 21.79 2.37 -9.30
CA MET A 125 21.17 3.44 -10.07
C MET A 125 22.16 4.11 -11.02
N GLN A 126 23.44 4.18 -10.65
CA GLN A 126 24.51 4.69 -11.52
C GLN A 126 24.65 3.87 -12.82
N HIS A 127 24.29 2.59 -12.78
CA HIS A 127 24.42 1.66 -13.90
C HIS A 127 23.06 1.26 -14.49
N GLY A 128 22.06 2.14 -14.37
CA GLY A 128 20.73 1.95 -14.96
C GLY A 128 19.75 1.08 -14.14
N GLY A 129 20.12 0.71 -12.91
CA GLY A 129 19.20 0.10 -11.95
C GLY A 129 18.05 1.03 -11.58
N ARG A 130 16.88 0.45 -11.29
CA ARG A 130 15.70 1.19 -10.82
C ARG A 130 15.61 1.15 -9.29
N TYR A 131 14.84 2.07 -8.69
CA TYR A 131 14.61 2.10 -7.24
C TYR A 131 14.17 0.75 -6.69
N HIS A 132 13.22 0.07 -7.35
CA HIS A 132 12.72 -1.24 -6.92
C HIS A 132 13.73 -2.39 -7.06
N GLN A 133 14.92 -2.16 -7.63
CA GLN A 133 15.98 -3.14 -7.88
C GLN A 133 17.27 -2.85 -7.10
N SER A 134 17.34 -1.71 -6.41
CA SER A 134 18.56 -1.22 -5.77
C SER A 134 18.37 -1.04 -4.27
N LYS A 135 19.49 -0.97 -3.53
CA LYS A 135 19.52 -0.58 -2.11
C LYS A 135 19.73 0.92 -1.92
N GLU A 136 19.83 1.67 -3.02
CA GLU A 136 20.09 3.10 -3.00
C GLU A 136 18.76 3.82 -2.71
N GLY A 137 18.75 4.64 -1.66
CA GLY A 137 17.59 5.46 -1.33
C GLY A 137 17.35 6.56 -2.37
N GLY A 138 16.12 7.07 -2.43
CA GLY A 138 15.74 8.17 -3.31
C GLY A 138 15.25 9.40 -2.56
N SER A 139 15.16 10.52 -3.27
CA SER A 139 14.38 11.68 -2.82
C SER A 139 12.89 11.34 -2.75
N PHE A 140 12.13 12.12 -1.97
CA PHE A 140 10.67 12.05 -2.02
C PHE A 140 10.20 12.35 -3.45
N HIS A 141 9.25 11.55 -3.94
CA HIS A 141 8.68 11.68 -5.26
C HIS A 141 7.25 11.15 -5.27
N THR A 142 6.45 11.66 -6.21
CA THR A 142 5.19 11.04 -6.63
C THR A 142 5.50 9.92 -7.61
N ASP A 143 4.76 8.82 -7.56
CA ASP A 143 5.02 7.69 -8.47
C ASP A 143 4.58 8.00 -9.90
N SER A 144 5.43 7.63 -10.87
CA SER A 144 5.20 7.79 -12.31
C SER A 144 4.70 9.19 -12.77
N PRO A 145 5.32 10.31 -12.34
CA PRO A 145 4.80 11.66 -12.60
C PRO A 145 4.82 12.07 -14.08
N HIS A 146 5.50 11.29 -14.91
CA HIS A 146 5.62 11.51 -16.35
C HIS A 146 4.51 10.85 -17.17
N TRP A 147 3.64 10.07 -16.54
CA TRP A 147 2.55 9.36 -17.23
C TRP A 147 1.28 10.21 -17.25
N GLU A 148 0.48 10.08 -18.32
CA GLU A 148 -0.84 10.74 -18.38
C GLU A 148 -1.81 10.17 -17.33
N GLN A 149 -1.73 8.86 -17.10
CA GLN A 149 -2.47 8.16 -16.05
C GLN A 149 -1.51 7.84 -14.91
N VAL A 150 -1.46 8.73 -13.93
CA VAL A 150 -0.73 8.53 -12.67
C VAL A 150 -1.56 7.71 -11.67
N PRO A 151 -0.94 6.95 -10.76
CA PRO A 151 -1.68 6.23 -9.74
C PRO A 151 -2.28 7.18 -8.69
N ASP A 152 -3.58 7.01 -8.38
CA ASP A 152 -4.22 7.67 -7.23
C ASP A 152 -3.69 7.12 -5.89
N PHE A 153 -3.33 5.83 -5.88
CA PHE A 153 -2.82 5.12 -4.70
C PHE A 153 -1.63 4.24 -5.07
N VAL A 154 -0.66 4.16 -4.18
CA VAL A 154 0.45 3.21 -4.26
C VAL A 154 0.25 2.14 -3.19
N GLY A 155 0.09 0.88 -3.61
CA GLY A 155 -0.02 -0.27 -2.73
C GLY A 155 1.31 -0.99 -2.57
N MET A 156 1.67 -1.34 -1.34
CA MET A 156 2.84 -2.17 -1.05
C MET A 156 2.47 -3.31 -0.09
N HIS A 157 3.01 -4.50 -0.37
CA HIS A 157 2.88 -5.67 0.50
C HIS A 157 4.27 -6.19 0.86
N CYS A 158 4.58 -6.20 2.16
CA CYS A 158 5.84 -6.72 2.67
C CYS A 158 5.79 -8.24 2.77
N ILE A 159 6.49 -8.92 1.85
CA ILE A 159 6.67 -10.39 1.89
C ILE A 159 7.75 -10.77 2.90
N ASN A 160 8.89 -10.08 2.85
CA ASN A 160 10.00 -10.30 3.77
C ASN A 160 10.58 -8.95 4.19
N PRO A 161 10.79 -8.71 5.50
CA PRO A 161 11.52 -7.53 5.94
C PRO A 161 12.96 -7.59 5.44
N ALA A 162 13.51 -6.45 5.05
CA ALA A 162 14.90 -6.36 4.63
C ALA A 162 15.83 -6.67 5.83
N LYS A 163 16.91 -7.43 5.58
CA LYS A 163 17.93 -7.71 6.62
C LYS A 163 18.70 -6.46 7.05
N LYS A 164 18.84 -5.50 6.14
CA LYS A 164 19.49 -4.20 6.34
C LYS A 164 18.89 -3.21 5.35
N GLY A 165 18.59 -2.00 5.82
CA GLY A 165 17.92 -1.01 4.97
C GLY A 165 16.44 -1.34 4.79
N GLY A 166 15.83 -0.76 3.75
CA GLY A 166 14.42 -1.00 3.44
C GLY A 166 13.45 -0.34 4.42
N GLU A 167 13.97 0.49 5.35
CA GLU A 167 13.13 1.33 6.18
C GLU A 167 12.43 2.36 5.29
N SER A 168 11.12 2.50 5.49
CA SER A 168 10.41 3.67 5.02
C SER A 168 11.03 4.90 5.68
N LYS A 169 11.07 6.03 4.95
CA LYS A 169 11.51 7.32 5.51
C LYS A 169 10.55 7.87 6.58
N PHE A 170 9.44 7.17 6.81
CA PHE A 170 8.39 7.42 7.79
C PHE A 170 8.11 6.14 8.58
#